data_AF-A0A945IND1-F1
#
_entry.id   AF-A0A945IND1-F1
#
_cell.length_a   1.000
_cell.length_b   1.000
_cell.length_c   1.000
_cell.angle_alpha   90.00
_cell.angle_beta   90.00
_cell.angle_gamma   90.00
#
_symmetry.space_group_name_H-M   'P 1'
#
loop_
_entity.id
_entity.type
_entity.pdbx_description
1 polymer ?
#
loop_
_entity_poly.entity_id
_entity_poly.type
_entity_poly.pdbx_seq_one_letter_code
_entity_poly.pdbx_strand_id
1 'polypeptide(L)'
;DPIDGTTLAAKGMPNAISVIAVAERGTMFDPSAVFYMEKLVVGPEAAGSIDIEAPTAWNLEKIAKAKGESVSELTVCLLDRPRHEGLAREIREAGARIKFIVDGDVAGAVMAARPDTGIDVLMGIGGTPEGIIAACAMTALGGEIQGKLWPTNDQERDRAINAGHDLSRILGTRDLVTGNNNFFCATGITDGELLQGVRYSPQGPTTNSIVMRSASKTIREIKSEHHYAPNSQYSTVNTQF
;
A
#
# COMPACT_ATOMS: atom_id res chain seq x y z
N ASP A 1 -9.24 6.20 -0.10
CA ASP A 1 -9.51 5.39 -1.28
C ASP A 1 -10.72 4.50 -0.99
N PRO A 2 -11.89 4.75 -1.62
CA PRO A 2 -13.08 3.96 -1.36
C PRO A 2 -12.87 2.46 -1.61
N ILE A 3 -12.15 2.10 -2.67
CA ILE A 3 -11.84 0.71 -3.05
C ILE A 3 -10.47 0.71 -3.74
N ASP A 4 -9.43 0.41 -2.96
CA ASP A 4 -8.12 0.07 -3.50
C ASP A 4 -8.24 -1.33 -4.13
N GLY A 5 -8.24 -1.39 -5.45
CA GLY A 5 -8.59 -2.59 -6.20
C GLY A 5 -10.03 -2.66 -6.70
N THR A 6 -10.52 -1.62 -7.37
CA THR A 6 -11.87 -1.62 -7.99
C THR A 6 -12.09 -2.82 -8.92
N THR A 7 -11.08 -3.17 -9.73
CA THR A 7 -11.13 -4.36 -10.60
C THR A 7 -11.14 -5.65 -9.81
N LEU A 8 -10.44 -5.69 -8.67
CA LEU A 8 -10.39 -6.86 -7.79
C LEU A 8 -11.78 -7.11 -7.18
N ALA A 9 -12.39 -6.06 -6.60
CA ALA A 9 -13.73 -6.13 -6.04
C ALA A 9 -14.77 -6.55 -7.08
N ALA A 10 -14.74 -5.95 -8.28
CA ALA A 10 -15.68 -6.25 -9.37
C ALA A 10 -15.59 -7.70 -9.87
N LYS A 11 -14.41 -8.32 -9.77
CA LYS A 11 -14.16 -9.70 -10.24
C LYS A 11 -14.13 -10.73 -9.11
N GLY A 12 -14.38 -10.34 -7.87
CA GLY A 12 -14.24 -11.23 -6.71
C GLY A 12 -12.82 -11.75 -6.51
N MET A 13 -11.82 -11.02 -6.98
CA MET A 13 -10.41 -11.38 -6.80
C MET A 13 -9.93 -10.98 -5.40
N PRO A 14 -8.89 -11.63 -4.87
CA PRO A 14 -8.32 -11.30 -3.57
C PRO A 14 -7.81 -9.85 -3.47
N ASN A 15 -7.64 -9.37 -2.22
CA ASN A 15 -6.96 -8.12 -1.84
C ASN A 15 -7.64 -6.78 -2.12
N ALA A 16 -8.95 -6.75 -2.42
CA ALA A 16 -9.65 -5.48 -2.48
C ALA A 16 -9.90 -4.94 -1.06
N ILE A 17 -9.52 -3.69 -0.79
CA ILE A 17 -9.70 -3.06 0.54
C ILE A 17 -10.32 -1.67 0.40
N SER A 18 -11.04 -1.23 1.44
CA SER A 18 -11.47 0.16 1.59
C SER A 18 -10.54 0.87 2.55
N VAL A 19 -10.04 2.06 2.20
CA VAL A 19 -8.96 2.73 2.94
C VAL A 19 -9.26 4.19 3.22
N ILE A 20 -8.95 4.62 4.44
CA ILE A 20 -8.89 6.02 4.82
C ILE A 20 -7.57 6.34 5.53
N ALA A 21 -7.00 7.48 5.17
CA ALA A 21 -5.88 8.10 5.89
C ALA A 21 -6.30 9.50 6.33
N VAL A 22 -5.86 9.89 7.52
CA VAL A 22 -6.14 11.21 8.11
C VAL A 22 -4.85 11.76 8.69
N ALA A 23 -4.58 13.04 8.44
CA ALA A 23 -3.44 13.77 8.98
C ALA A 23 -3.86 15.21 9.29
N GLU A 24 -2.97 15.96 9.92
CA GLU A 24 -3.18 17.38 10.21
C GLU A 24 -3.37 18.18 8.91
N ARG A 25 -4.17 19.25 8.97
CA ARG A 25 -4.50 20.05 7.78
C ARG A 25 -3.23 20.57 7.10
N GLY A 26 -3.12 20.34 5.80
CA GLY A 26 -1.99 20.82 4.98
C GLY A 26 -0.70 20.00 5.13
N THR A 27 -0.76 18.84 5.79
CA THR A 27 0.44 18.01 6.02
C THR A 27 0.59 16.82 5.07
N MET A 28 -0.43 16.53 4.26
CA MET A 28 -0.32 15.57 3.17
C MET A 28 0.22 16.28 1.92
N PHE A 29 1.12 15.62 1.21
CA PHE A 29 1.61 16.08 -0.09
C PHE A 29 0.46 16.28 -1.08
N ASP A 30 0.59 17.24 -2.00
CA ASP A 30 -0.42 17.50 -3.02
C ASP A 30 -0.26 16.54 -4.22
N PRO A 31 -1.20 15.60 -4.45
CA PRO A 31 -1.10 14.66 -5.55
C PRO A 31 -1.56 15.23 -6.91
N SER A 32 -2.05 16.47 -6.97
CA SER A 32 -2.79 16.96 -8.14
C SER A 32 -1.95 17.22 -9.39
N ALA A 33 -0.63 17.37 -9.23
CA ALA A 33 0.26 17.74 -10.32
C ALA A 33 0.75 16.56 -11.18
N VAL A 34 0.93 15.38 -10.58
CA VAL A 34 1.45 14.17 -11.26
C VAL A 34 0.69 12.95 -10.79
N PHE A 35 0.08 12.23 -11.73
CA PHE A 35 -0.80 11.11 -11.42
C PHE A 35 -0.04 9.89 -10.89
N TYR A 36 1.18 9.65 -11.38
CA TYR A 36 1.99 8.49 -11.02
C TYR A 36 3.25 8.86 -10.23
N MET A 37 3.67 7.91 -9.40
CA MET A 37 4.87 7.96 -8.57
C MET A 37 5.54 6.60 -8.60
N GLU A 38 6.85 6.58 -8.80
CA GLU A 38 7.69 5.43 -8.50
C GLU A 38 7.84 5.30 -6.99
N LYS A 39 7.69 4.08 -6.45
CA LYS A 39 7.62 3.78 -5.02
C LYS A 39 8.61 2.68 -4.68
N LEU A 40 9.29 2.86 -3.56
CA LEU A 40 10.08 1.83 -2.88
C LEU A 40 9.68 1.81 -1.41
N VAL A 41 9.07 0.72 -0.94
CA VAL A 41 8.52 0.62 0.42
C VAL A 41 9.05 -0.61 1.14
N VAL A 42 9.52 -0.40 2.37
CA VAL A 42 10.03 -1.46 3.25
C VAL A 42 9.49 -1.34 4.67
N GLY A 43 9.51 -2.45 5.39
CA GLY A 43 9.22 -2.48 6.83
C GLY A 43 10.31 -1.84 7.71
N PRO A 44 10.03 -1.76 9.02
CA PRO A 44 10.93 -1.11 9.99
C PRO A 44 12.34 -1.73 10.07
N GLU A 45 12.48 -3.01 9.72
CA GLU A 45 13.77 -3.73 9.75
C GLU A 45 14.77 -3.20 8.71
N ALA A 46 14.28 -2.74 7.55
CA ALA A 46 15.11 -2.24 6.45
C ALA A 46 14.97 -0.72 6.25
N ALA A 47 14.22 -0.02 7.11
CA ALA A 47 14.13 1.43 7.09
C ALA A 47 15.52 2.06 7.30
N GLY A 48 15.85 3.07 6.49
CA GLY A 48 17.15 3.73 6.41
C GLY A 48 18.18 3.00 5.55
N SER A 49 17.83 1.87 4.92
CA SER A 49 18.76 1.05 4.15
C SER A 49 18.51 1.06 2.63
N ILE A 50 17.50 1.79 2.16
CA ILE A 50 17.06 1.81 0.77
C ILE A 50 17.36 3.16 0.08
N ASP A 51 17.48 3.12 -1.24
CA ASP A 51 17.66 4.29 -2.10
C ASP A 51 16.97 4.03 -3.45
N ILE A 52 15.89 4.75 -3.73
CA ILE A 52 15.07 4.60 -4.95
C ILE A 52 15.86 4.92 -6.24
N GLU A 53 16.98 5.66 -6.17
CA GLU A 53 17.83 5.92 -7.33
C GLU A 53 18.93 4.86 -7.53
N ALA A 54 19.14 3.99 -6.53
CA ALA A 54 20.10 2.91 -6.64
C ALA A 54 19.54 1.75 -7.49
N PRO A 55 20.42 0.95 -8.14
CA PRO A 55 20.00 -0.22 -8.89
C PRO A 55 19.15 -1.19 -8.06
N THR A 56 18.17 -1.84 -8.69
CA THR A 56 17.27 -2.83 -8.05
C THR A 56 18.04 -3.87 -7.23
N ALA A 57 19.11 -4.45 -7.79
CA ALA A 57 19.94 -5.44 -7.10
C ALA A 57 20.58 -4.89 -5.82
N TRP A 58 21.03 -3.63 -5.83
CA TRP A 58 21.62 -2.99 -4.65
C TRP A 58 20.59 -2.86 -3.53
N ASN A 59 19.38 -2.40 -3.85
CA ASN A 59 18.30 -2.29 -2.85
C ASN A 59 17.97 -3.65 -2.25
N LEU A 60 17.81 -4.69 -3.07
CA LEU A 60 17.51 -6.04 -2.60
C LEU A 60 18.62 -6.60 -1.70
N GLU A 61 19.90 -6.36 -2.03
CA GLU A 61 21.02 -6.74 -1.17
C GLU A 61 21.00 -6.01 0.18
N LYS A 62 20.67 -4.72 0.19
CA LYS A 62 20.57 -3.94 1.45
C LYS A 62 19.41 -4.39 2.31
N ILE A 63 18.26 -4.64 1.70
CA ILE A 63 17.07 -5.15 2.38
C ILE A 63 17.38 -6.52 3.00
N ALA A 64 17.92 -7.45 2.20
CA ALA A 64 18.30 -8.78 2.65
C ALA A 64 19.28 -8.72 3.83
N LYS A 65 20.31 -7.88 3.71
CA LYS A 65 21.30 -7.66 4.78
C LYS A 65 20.65 -7.10 6.06
N ALA A 66 19.75 -6.13 5.95
CA ALA A 66 19.08 -5.52 7.10
C ALA A 66 18.18 -6.53 7.82
N LYS A 67 17.54 -7.42 7.07
CA LYS A 67 16.70 -8.51 7.60
C LYS A 67 17.48 -9.74 8.08
N GLY A 68 18.75 -9.86 7.72
CA GLY A 68 19.56 -11.05 8.02
C GLY A 68 19.20 -12.27 7.14
N GLU A 69 18.68 -12.03 5.94
CA GLU A 69 18.21 -13.03 4.97
C GLU A 69 19.08 -12.99 3.71
N SER A 70 18.87 -13.95 2.80
CA SER A 70 19.41 -13.91 1.43
C SER A 70 18.46 -13.19 0.47
N VAL A 71 18.97 -12.66 -0.64
CA VAL A 71 18.13 -12.02 -1.68
C VAL A 71 17.08 -12.99 -2.23
N SER A 72 17.39 -14.28 -2.33
CA SER A 72 16.45 -15.33 -2.77
C SER A 72 15.28 -15.59 -1.81
N GLU A 73 15.41 -15.18 -0.55
CA GLU A 73 14.33 -15.27 0.43
C GLU A 73 13.40 -14.06 0.35
N LEU A 74 13.81 -12.96 -0.28
CA LEU A 74 12.95 -11.79 -0.45
C LEU A 74 11.85 -12.01 -1.49
N THR A 75 10.70 -11.41 -1.24
CA THR A 75 9.55 -11.30 -2.14
C THR A 75 9.21 -9.84 -2.37
N VAL A 76 9.33 -9.41 -3.63
CA VAL A 76 8.93 -8.10 -4.09
C VAL A 76 7.47 -8.11 -4.52
N CYS A 77 6.64 -7.27 -3.90
CA CYS A 77 5.31 -6.96 -4.41
C CYS A 77 5.42 -5.96 -5.56
N LEU A 78 4.81 -6.29 -6.71
CA LEU A 78 4.91 -5.50 -7.93
C LEU A 78 3.59 -5.48 -8.69
N LEU A 79 3.13 -4.29 -9.11
CA LEU A 79 1.95 -4.19 -9.97
C LEU A 79 2.21 -4.84 -11.34
N ASP A 80 1.31 -5.73 -11.77
CA ASP A 80 1.37 -6.39 -13.07
C ASP A 80 0.95 -5.43 -14.19
N ARG A 81 1.93 -4.75 -14.77
CA ARG A 81 1.76 -3.71 -15.79
C ARG A 81 2.91 -3.78 -16.80
N PRO A 82 2.67 -3.49 -18.09
CA PRO A 82 3.73 -3.47 -19.10
C PRO A 82 4.91 -2.56 -18.74
N ARG A 83 4.65 -1.42 -18.08
CA ARG A 83 5.69 -0.49 -17.60
C ARG A 83 6.64 -1.08 -16.55
N HIS A 84 6.32 -2.23 -15.96
CA HIS A 84 7.15 -2.90 -14.95
C HIS A 84 7.88 -4.13 -15.48
N GLU A 85 7.79 -4.46 -16.77
CA GLU A 85 8.50 -5.63 -17.33
C GLU A 85 10.02 -5.52 -17.13
N GLY A 86 10.58 -4.31 -17.30
CA GLY A 86 12.00 -4.04 -17.03
C GLY A 86 12.38 -4.30 -15.57
N LEU A 87 11.64 -3.70 -14.64
CA LEU A 87 11.84 -3.87 -13.19
C LEU A 87 11.66 -5.34 -12.77
N ALA A 88 10.65 -6.04 -13.31
CA ALA A 88 10.43 -7.47 -13.04
C ALA A 88 11.61 -8.33 -13.50
N ARG A 89 12.25 -7.99 -14.64
CA ARG A 89 13.47 -8.67 -15.09
C ARG A 89 14.62 -8.40 -14.13
N GLU A 90 14.85 -7.15 -13.75
CA GLU A 90 15.93 -6.78 -12.81
C GLU A 90 15.79 -7.47 -11.45
N ILE A 91 14.57 -7.55 -10.90
CA ILE A 91 14.29 -8.26 -9.64
C ILE A 91 14.64 -9.76 -9.76
N ARG A 92 14.26 -10.40 -10.88
CA ARG A 92 14.57 -11.81 -11.13
C ARG A 92 16.06 -12.05 -11.34
N GLU A 93 16.75 -11.16 -12.04
CA GLU A 93 18.20 -11.21 -12.25
C GLU A 93 18.97 -11.05 -10.93
N ALA A 94 18.49 -10.22 -10.01
CA ALA A 94 19.01 -10.10 -8.66
C ALA A 94 18.73 -11.35 -7.79
N GLY A 95 17.78 -12.20 -8.18
CA GLY A 95 17.47 -13.48 -7.54
C GLY A 95 16.30 -13.45 -6.56
N ALA A 96 15.60 -12.32 -6.39
CA ALA A 96 14.44 -12.23 -5.51
C ALA A 96 13.16 -12.77 -6.18
N ARG A 97 12.18 -13.15 -5.35
CA ARG A 97 10.85 -13.60 -5.79
C ARG A 97 9.97 -12.39 -6.11
N ILE A 98 8.99 -12.56 -6.99
CA ILE A 98 7.99 -11.52 -7.29
C ILE A 98 6.60 -12.05 -6.95
N LYS A 99 5.82 -11.26 -6.21
CA LYS A 99 4.38 -11.38 -6.13
C LYS A 99 3.74 -10.30 -6.98
N PHE A 100 3.20 -10.70 -8.13
CA PHE A 100 2.44 -9.80 -8.97
C PHE A 100 1.07 -9.50 -8.36
N ILE A 101 0.69 -8.23 -8.35
CA ILE A 101 -0.65 -7.76 -7.98
C ILE A 101 -1.29 -7.02 -9.15
N VAL A 102 -2.56 -7.30 -9.44
CA VAL A 102 -3.26 -6.62 -10.55
C VAL A 102 -3.67 -5.20 -10.17
N ASP A 103 -3.89 -4.95 -8.88
CA ASP A 103 -4.28 -3.66 -8.31
C ASP A 103 -3.90 -3.70 -6.82
N GLY A 104 -4.04 -2.60 -6.08
CA GLY A 104 -3.90 -2.69 -4.62
C GLY A 104 -2.52 -2.35 -4.05
N ASP A 105 -1.84 -1.30 -4.54
CA ASP A 105 -0.49 -1.01 -4.06
C ASP A 105 -0.43 -0.33 -2.67
N VAL A 106 -1.56 0.17 -2.14
CA VAL A 106 -1.66 0.54 -0.72
C VAL A 106 -1.62 -0.71 0.15
N ALA A 107 -2.43 -1.72 -0.19
CA ALA A 107 -2.37 -3.02 0.49
C ALA A 107 -0.96 -3.63 0.39
N GLY A 108 -0.35 -3.58 -0.80
CA GLY A 108 1.02 -4.03 -1.05
C GLY A 108 2.06 -3.34 -0.16
N ALA A 109 2.00 -2.02 -0.02
CA ALA A 109 2.89 -1.24 0.84
C ALA A 109 2.74 -1.62 2.33
N VAL A 110 1.49 -1.77 2.81
CA VAL A 110 1.24 -2.16 4.20
C VAL A 110 1.72 -3.59 4.46
N MET A 111 1.55 -4.50 3.49
CA MET A 111 2.04 -5.87 3.60
C MET A 111 3.56 -5.93 3.71
N ALA A 112 4.30 -5.13 2.93
CA ALA A 112 5.76 -5.04 2.99
C ALA A 112 6.31 -4.55 4.34
N ALA A 113 5.48 -3.85 5.13
CA ALA A 113 5.85 -3.30 6.42
C ALA A 113 5.25 -4.05 7.61
N ARG A 114 4.68 -5.23 7.37
CA ARG A 114 4.03 -6.08 8.37
C ARG A 114 4.71 -7.46 8.39
N PRO A 115 4.88 -8.06 9.57
CA PRO A 115 5.32 -9.45 9.65
C PRO A 115 4.26 -10.41 9.10
N ASP A 116 4.67 -11.61 8.76
CA ASP A 116 3.82 -12.75 8.38
C ASP A 116 2.95 -12.56 7.12
N THR A 117 3.24 -11.56 6.29
CA THR A 117 2.54 -11.33 5.01
C THR A 117 3.18 -12.06 3.83
N GLY A 118 4.44 -12.47 3.98
CA GLY A 118 5.26 -13.02 2.91
C GLY A 118 5.72 -11.99 1.88
N ILE A 119 5.62 -10.69 2.18
CA ILE A 119 6.10 -9.58 1.35
C ILE A 119 7.15 -8.78 2.10
N ASP A 120 8.28 -8.54 1.45
CA ASP A 120 9.44 -7.90 2.08
C ASP A 120 9.63 -6.45 1.61
N VAL A 121 9.20 -6.18 0.37
CA VAL A 121 9.37 -4.87 -0.27
C VAL A 121 8.28 -4.67 -1.33
N LEU A 122 7.76 -3.45 -1.45
CA LEU A 122 7.00 -3.00 -2.62
C LEU A 122 7.93 -2.18 -3.52
N MET A 123 7.96 -2.49 -4.81
CA MET A 123 8.69 -1.70 -5.81
C MET A 123 7.78 -1.36 -6.99
N GLY A 124 8.02 -0.22 -7.63
CA GLY A 124 7.45 0.13 -8.94
C GLY A 124 6.56 1.37 -8.94
N ILE A 125 5.91 1.60 -10.07
CA ILE A 125 5.15 2.82 -10.37
C ILE A 125 3.65 2.58 -10.20
N GLY A 126 3.05 3.37 -9.31
CA GLY A 126 1.62 3.40 -9.04
C GLY A 126 1.11 4.80 -8.78
N GLY A 127 -0.15 4.94 -8.37
CA GLY A 127 -0.76 6.27 -8.23
C GLY A 127 -0.14 7.09 -7.09
N THR A 128 0.04 8.39 -7.31
CA THR A 128 0.57 9.32 -6.30
C THR A 128 -0.32 9.40 -5.05
N PRO A 129 -1.66 9.50 -5.15
CA PRO A 129 -2.54 9.49 -3.96
C PRO A 129 -2.34 8.27 -3.06
N GLU A 130 -2.18 7.09 -3.65
CA GLU A 130 -1.97 5.83 -2.97
C GLU A 130 -0.62 5.79 -2.25
N GLY A 131 0.43 6.40 -2.85
CA GLY A 131 1.72 6.60 -2.19
C GLY A 131 1.62 7.43 -0.90
N ILE A 132 0.79 8.49 -0.90
CA ILE A 132 0.57 9.33 0.28
C ILE A 132 -0.21 8.58 1.37
N ILE A 133 -1.21 7.78 0.97
CA ILE A 133 -1.95 6.90 1.88
C ILE A 133 -1.02 5.86 2.51
N ALA A 134 -0.15 5.23 1.71
CA ALA A 134 0.85 4.28 2.18
C ALA A 134 1.85 4.95 3.15
N ALA A 135 2.30 6.17 2.84
CA ALA A 135 3.16 6.95 3.74
C ALA A 135 2.49 7.20 5.10
N CYS A 136 1.18 7.49 5.14
CA CYS A 136 0.46 7.60 6.40
C CYS A 136 0.57 6.31 7.24
N ALA A 137 0.39 5.14 6.62
CA ALA A 137 0.57 3.85 7.30
C ALA A 137 2.03 3.66 7.79
N MET A 138 3.01 3.99 6.96
CA MET A 138 4.44 3.88 7.32
C MET A 138 4.79 4.72 8.55
N THR A 139 4.19 5.90 8.72
CA THR A 139 4.42 6.70 9.94
C THR A 139 3.98 6.00 11.22
N ALA A 140 3.04 5.06 11.16
CA ALA A 140 2.63 4.24 12.31
C ALA A 140 3.42 2.94 12.42
N LEU A 141 3.69 2.26 11.30
CA LEU A 141 4.41 0.98 11.24
C LEU A 141 5.92 1.12 11.51
N GLY A 142 6.48 2.31 11.34
CA GLY A 142 7.92 2.53 11.42
C GLY A 142 8.69 2.09 10.18
N GLY A 143 7.98 1.74 9.09
CA GLY A 143 8.58 1.47 7.78
C GLY A 143 8.99 2.74 7.06
N GLU A 144 9.56 2.55 5.87
CA GLU A 144 10.02 3.62 5.00
C GLU A 144 9.36 3.49 3.64
N ILE A 145 8.89 4.63 3.10
CA ILE A 145 8.57 4.80 1.69
C ILE A 145 9.46 5.89 1.12
N GLN A 146 10.07 5.60 -0.02
CA GLN A 146 10.65 6.60 -0.91
C GLN A 146 9.79 6.67 -2.17
N GLY A 147 9.53 7.89 -2.63
CA GLY A 147 8.71 8.19 -3.78
C GLY A 147 9.40 9.14 -4.74
N LYS A 148 9.23 8.95 -6.04
CA LYS A 148 9.67 9.90 -7.08
C LYS A 148 8.55 10.13 -8.08
N LEU A 149 8.24 11.40 -8.36
CA LEU A 149 7.15 11.74 -9.29
C LEU A 149 7.47 11.20 -10.69
N TRP A 150 6.49 10.56 -11.32
CA TRP A 150 6.65 9.88 -12.60
C TRP A 150 5.69 10.46 -13.66
N PRO A 151 6.00 11.66 -14.21
CA PRO A 151 5.19 12.23 -15.27
C PRO A 151 5.25 11.36 -16.54
N THR A 152 4.10 11.14 -17.16
CA THR A 152 3.94 10.22 -18.30
C THR A 152 4.19 10.87 -19.66
N ASN A 153 4.24 12.20 -19.71
CA ASN A 153 4.44 12.98 -20.92
C ASN A 153 4.93 14.41 -20.56
N ASP A 154 5.41 15.14 -21.56
CA ASP A 154 5.97 16.49 -21.39
C ASP A 154 4.94 17.48 -20.84
N GLN A 155 3.65 17.35 -21.19
CA GLN A 155 2.61 18.24 -20.68
C GLN A 155 2.37 18.06 -19.17
N GLU A 156 2.39 16.82 -18.68
CA GLU A 156 2.32 16.53 -17.24
C GLU A 156 3.60 16.99 -16.52
N ARG A 157 4.77 16.76 -17.14
CA ARG A 157 6.07 17.22 -16.65
C ARG A 157 6.09 18.74 -16.46
N ASP A 158 5.67 19.49 -17.47
CA ASP A 158 5.66 20.96 -17.43
C ASP A 158 4.63 21.50 -16.43
N ARG A 159 3.46 20.87 -16.33
CA ARG A 159 2.47 21.21 -15.28
C ARG A 159 3.06 21.04 -13.89
N ALA A 160 3.78 19.95 -13.64
CA ALA A 160 4.41 19.70 -12.35
C ALA A 160 5.50 20.72 -12.02
N ILE A 161 6.35 21.06 -12.98
CA ILE A 161 7.40 22.08 -12.81
C ILE A 161 6.78 23.46 -12.56
N ASN A 162 5.75 23.83 -13.33
CA ASN A 162 5.04 25.11 -13.16
C ASN A 162 4.29 25.19 -11.82
N ALA A 163 3.86 24.06 -11.27
CA ALA A 163 3.31 23.96 -9.91
C ALA A 163 4.38 24.02 -8.81
N GLY A 164 5.67 24.10 -9.17
CA GLY A 164 6.79 24.24 -8.24
C GLY A 164 7.39 22.92 -7.76
N HIS A 165 7.08 21.79 -8.40
CA HIS A 165 7.67 20.51 -8.03
C HIS A 165 9.07 20.33 -8.64
N ASP A 166 10.02 19.91 -7.81
CA ASP A 166 11.30 19.36 -8.25
C ASP A 166 11.14 17.87 -8.57
N LEU A 167 11.18 17.53 -9.86
CA LEU A 167 11.01 16.16 -10.34
C LEU A 167 12.23 15.26 -10.09
N SER A 168 13.37 15.85 -9.71
CA SER A 168 14.55 15.08 -9.30
C SER A 168 14.52 14.69 -7.82
N ARG A 169 13.66 15.34 -7.03
CA ARG A 169 13.58 15.12 -5.59
C ARG A 169 13.03 13.74 -5.24
N ILE A 170 13.72 13.06 -4.35
CA ILE A 170 13.22 11.89 -3.63
C ILE A 170 12.31 12.39 -2.49
N LEU A 171 11.08 11.90 -2.47
CA LEU A 171 10.08 12.18 -1.44
C LEU A 171 10.07 11.02 -0.44
N GLY A 172 10.64 11.22 0.74
CA GLY A 172 10.58 10.23 1.81
C GLY A 172 9.22 10.21 2.51
N THR A 173 9.02 9.27 3.44
CA THR A 173 7.80 9.16 4.27
C THR A 173 7.36 10.50 4.87
N ARG A 174 8.32 11.30 5.35
CA ARG A 174 8.07 12.59 5.99
C ARG A 174 7.89 13.76 5.03
N ASP A 175 8.24 13.60 3.75
CA ASP A 175 7.90 14.56 2.70
C ASP A 175 6.46 14.33 2.20
N LEU A 176 6.05 13.06 2.11
CA LEU A 176 4.69 12.67 1.70
C LEU A 176 3.65 13.01 2.77
N VAL A 177 4.02 12.85 4.05
CA VAL A 177 3.15 13.16 5.20
C VAL A 177 3.98 13.77 6.32
N THR A 178 3.93 15.09 6.45
CA THR A 178 4.72 15.87 7.43
C THR A 178 4.10 15.88 8.83
N GLY A 179 2.82 15.49 8.95
CA GLY A 179 2.07 15.52 10.20
C GLY A 179 2.61 14.55 11.24
N ASN A 180 2.43 14.88 12.51
CA ASN A 180 2.87 14.05 13.63
C ASN A 180 1.75 13.18 14.23
N ASN A 181 0.50 13.47 13.85
CA ASN A 181 -0.68 12.72 14.28
C ASN A 181 -1.49 12.22 13.08
N ASN A 182 -0.93 11.21 12.43
CA ASN A 182 -1.53 10.53 11.29
C ASN A 182 -2.24 9.25 11.72
N PHE A 183 -3.36 8.96 11.06
CA PHE A 183 -4.19 7.80 11.26
C PHE A 183 -4.37 7.08 9.93
N PHE A 184 -4.34 5.76 9.96
CA PHE A 184 -4.63 4.89 8.84
C PHE A 184 -5.65 3.85 9.27
N CYS A 185 -6.66 3.60 8.44
CA CYS A 185 -7.60 2.52 8.62
C CYS A 185 -7.90 1.87 7.28
N ALA A 186 -7.91 0.53 7.27
CA ALA A 186 -8.35 -0.25 6.13
C ALA A 186 -9.31 -1.35 6.58
N THR A 187 -10.27 -1.69 5.72
CA THR A 187 -11.20 -2.81 5.91
C THR A 187 -11.20 -3.69 4.67
N GLY A 188 -11.14 -5.01 4.87
CA GLY A 188 -11.18 -5.99 3.77
C GLY A 188 -12.54 -5.99 3.07
N ILE A 189 -12.54 -5.85 1.75
CA ILE A 189 -13.74 -6.03 0.90
C ILE A 189 -13.79 -7.48 0.43
N THR A 190 -12.73 -7.92 -0.25
CA THR A 190 -12.50 -9.34 -0.59
C THR A 190 -11.39 -9.90 0.30
N ASP A 191 -11.25 -11.22 0.34
CA ASP A 191 -10.18 -11.84 1.13
C ASP A 191 -8.81 -11.44 0.62
N GLY A 192 -7.92 -11.10 1.53
CA GLY A 192 -6.53 -10.80 1.24
C GLY A 192 -5.61 -11.32 2.34
N GLU A 193 -4.31 -11.24 2.10
CA GLU A 193 -3.31 -11.65 3.09
C GLU A 193 -3.31 -10.72 4.32
N LEU A 194 -3.69 -9.45 4.13
CA LEU A 194 -3.77 -8.48 5.22
C LEU A 194 -5.10 -8.53 5.98
N LEU A 195 -6.22 -8.61 5.27
CA LEU A 195 -7.57 -8.50 5.83
C LEU A 195 -8.51 -9.52 5.19
N GLN A 196 -9.34 -10.12 6.04
CA GLN A 196 -10.44 -10.94 5.55
C GLN A 196 -11.52 -10.05 4.93
N GLY A 197 -12.11 -10.51 3.81
CA GLY A 197 -13.22 -9.83 3.16
C GLY A 197 -14.50 -9.91 3.98
N VAL A 198 -15.51 -9.13 3.59
CA VAL A 198 -16.81 -9.13 4.26
C VAL A 198 -17.45 -10.52 4.18
N ARG A 199 -18.01 -11.00 5.29
CA ARG A 199 -18.77 -12.26 5.34
C ARG A 199 -20.18 -12.00 5.80
N TYR A 200 -21.14 -12.39 4.97
CA TYR A 200 -22.56 -12.29 5.30
C TYR A 200 -23.05 -13.57 5.96
N SER A 201 -23.78 -13.41 7.06
CA SER A 201 -24.47 -14.49 7.78
C SER A 201 -25.93 -14.07 8.04
N PRO A 202 -26.81 -15.00 8.48
CA PRO A 202 -28.16 -14.63 8.90
C PRO A 202 -28.21 -13.58 10.02
N GLN A 203 -27.21 -13.56 10.90
CA GLN A 203 -27.10 -12.59 11.99
C GLN A 203 -26.66 -11.20 11.50
N GLY A 204 -25.92 -11.17 10.39
CA GLY A 204 -25.43 -9.96 9.75
C GLY A 204 -24.00 -10.08 9.20
N PRO A 205 -23.45 -9.01 8.59
CA PRO A 205 -22.11 -9.04 8.07
C PRO A 205 -21.06 -9.03 9.18
N THR A 206 -19.91 -9.62 8.91
CA THR A 206 -18.69 -9.45 9.69
C THR A 206 -17.62 -8.79 8.84
N THR A 207 -16.82 -7.92 9.46
CA THR A 207 -15.73 -7.19 8.80
C THR A 207 -14.43 -7.38 9.56
N ASN A 208 -13.31 -7.37 8.84
CA ASN A 208 -11.97 -7.36 9.41
C ASN A 208 -11.27 -6.06 8.99
N SER A 209 -10.82 -5.28 9.97
CA SER A 209 -10.20 -3.98 9.78
C SER A 209 -8.86 -3.89 10.52
N ILE A 210 -7.95 -3.08 9.99
CA ILE A 210 -6.73 -2.68 10.67
C ILE A 210 -6.73 -1.17 10.87
N VAL A 211 -6.36 -0.73 12.06
CA VAL A 211 -6.33 0.67 12.48
C VAL A 211 -4.97 0.99 13.08
N MET A 212 -4.36 2.09 12.64
CA MET A 212 -3.01 2.49 13.05
C MET A 212 -2.96 3.98 13.37
N ARG A 213 -2.21 4.35 14.41
CA ARG A 213 -2.00 5.74 14.79
C ARG A 213 -0.53 6.04 15.04
N SER A 214 0.03 6.98 14.30
CA SER A 214 1.45 7.33 14.36
C SER A 214 1.90 7.88 15.72
N ALA A 215 1.08 8.71 16.36
CA ALA A 215 1.40 9.32 17.64
C ALA A 215 1.57 8.30 18.79
N SER A 216 0.76 7.24 18.81
CA SER A 216 0.83 6.20 19.85
C SER A 216 1.53 4.92 19.40
N LYS A 217 1.89 4.83 18.12
CA LYS A 217 2.40 3.60 17.46
C LYS A 217 1.53 2.37 17.67
N THR A 218 0.25 2.58 18.02
CA THR A 218 -0.68 1.50 18.29
C THR A 218 -1.25 1.01 16.97
N ILE A 219 -1.19 -0.31 16.77
CA ILE A 219 -1.83 -1.03 15.68
C ILE A 219 -2.94 -1.89 16.30
N ARG A 220 -4.14 -1.84 15.73
CA ARG A 220 -5.30 -2.61 16.18
C ARG A 220 -5.85 -3.39 15.00
N GLU A 221 -6.01 -4.69 15.19
CA GLU A 221 -6.84 -5.52 14.34
C GLU A 221 -8.22 -5.61 14.97
N ILE A 222 -9.25 -5.37 14.18
CA ILE A 222 -10.63 -5.25 14.65
C ILE A 222 -11.49 -6.17 13.80
N LYS A 223 -12.00 -7.22 14.43
CA LYS A 223 -13.08 -8.03 13.88
C LYS A 223 -14.39 -7.56 14.47
N SER A 224 -15.32 -7.18 13.61
CA SER A 224 -16.62 -6.64 14.01
C SER A 224 -17.75 -7.52 13.51
N GLU A 225 -18.74 -7.76 14.36
CA GLU A 225 -20.01 -8.40 14.03
C GLU A 225 -21.09 -7.33 13.97
N HIS A 226 -21.74 -7.18 12.82
CA HIS A 226 -22.74 -6.15 12.58
C HIS A 226 -24.11 -6.81 12.55
N HIS A 227 -24.93 -6.63 13.59
CA HIS A 227 -26.23 -7.27 13.65
C HIS A 227 -27.24 -6.53 12.78
N TYR A 228 -28.02 -7.25 11.98
CA TYR A 228 -29.16 -6.63 11.30
C TYR A 228 -30.13 -6.06 12.32
N ALA A 229 -30.67 -4.87 12.04
CA ALA A 229 -31.77 -4.34 12.82
C ALA A 229 -32.97 -5.31 12.75
N PRO A 230 -33.77 -5.42 13.83
CA PRO A 230 -35.03 -6.15 13.76
C PRO A 230 -35.87 -5.63 12.58
N ASN A 231 -36.31 -6.52 11.68
CA ASN A 231 -37.09 -6.23 10.47
C ASN A 231 -36.34 -5.57 9.28
N SER A 232 -35.02 -5.73 9.19
CA SER A 232 -34.27 -5.33 7.98
C SER A 232 -34.60 -6.24 6.80
N GLN A 233 -34.62 -5.71 5.56
CA GLN A 233 -34.83 -6.53 4.34
C GLN A 233 -33.78 -7.67 4.17
N TYR A 234 -32.65 -7.58 4.89
CA TYR A 234 -31.59 -8.58 4.90
C TYR A 234 -31.72 -9.61 6.04
N SER A 235 -32.67 -9.44 6.98
CA SER A 235 -32.92 -10.42 8.06
C SER A 235 -33.60 -11.71 7.58
N THR A 236 -33.89 -11.81 6.27
CA THR A 236 -34.52 -12.98 5.65
C THR A 236 -33.66 -13.52 4.51
N VAL A 237 -32.49 -14.07 4.81
CA VAL A 237 -31.97 -15.16 3.97
C VAL A 237 -32.78 -16.39 4.36
N ASN A 238 -33.95 -16.51 3.74
CA ASN A 238 -34.86 -17.62 3.96
C ASN A 238 -34.21 -18.87 3.35
N THR A 239 -33.47 -19.62 4.15
CA THR A 239 -32.97 -20.95 3.78
C THR A 239 -34.13 -21.93 3.77
N GLN A 240 -34.92 -21.92 2.69
CA GLN A 240 -35.71 -23.07 2.27
C GLN A 240 -35.15 -23.54 0.93
N PHE A 241 -34.27 -24.53 1.00
CA PHE A 241 -34.04 -25.51 -0.07
C PHE A 241 -34.42 -26.87 0.51
#